data_AF-A0A3B1CLZ0-F1
#
_entry.id   AF-A0A3B1CLZ0-F1
#
_cell.length_a   1.000
_cell.length_b   1.000
_cell.length_c   1.000
_cell.angle_alpha   90.00
_cell.angle_beta   90.00
_cell.angle_gamma   90.00
#
_symmetry.space_group_name_H-M   'P 1'
#
loop_
_entity.id
_entity.type
_entity.pdbx_description
1 polymer ?
#
loop_
_entity_poly.entity_id
_entity_poly.type
_entity_poly.pdbx_seq_one_letter_code
_entity_poly.pdbx_strand_id
1 'polypeptide(L)'
;MWPRSGLAVKHSLDCGAGVIDSGYRGEIKVLLFNHSDQDYAIKQGDRVAQLIVQKFEKVDFIPVDSLEETARGGNGFGSTGK
;
A
#
# COMPACT_ATOMS: atom_id res chain seq x y z
N MET A 1 -4.03 4.99 -1.10
CA MET A 1 -3.88 5.76 0.15
C MET A 1 -2.58 5.33 0.77
N TRP A 2 -1.70 6.27 1.06
CA TRP A 2 -0.33 5.99 1.51
C TRP A 2 -0.02 6.65 2.85
N PRO A 3 0.83 6.04 3.69
CA PRO A 3 1.24 6.63 4.95
C PRO A 3 2.08 7.90 4.71
N ARG A 4 2.02 8.84 5.66
CA ARG A 4 2.92 9.99 5.68
C ARG A 4 4.15 9.60 6.50
N SER A 5 5.35 9.77 5.93
CA SER A 5 6.61 9.37 6.59
C SER A 5 6.79 9.96 8.00
N GLY A 6 6.37 11.20 8.21
CA GLY A 6 6.42 11.82 9.54
C GLY A 6 5.56 11.11 10.59
N LEU A 7 4.38 10.61 10.21
CA LEU A 7 3.52 9.85 11.11
C LEU A 7 4.03 8.41 11.30
N ALA A 8 4.53 7.78 10.24
CA ALA A 8 5.11 6.45 10.30
C ALA A 8 6.35 6.40 11.22
N VAL A 9 7.31 7.31 11.01
CA VAL A 9 8.59 7.30 11.75
C VAL A 9 8.43 7.76 13.20
N LYS A 10 7.59 8.78 13.45
CA LYS A 10 7.50 9.40 14.79
C LYS A 10 6.44 8.78 15.68
N HIS A 11 5.43 8.14 15.10
CA HIS A 11 4.23 7.70 15.81
C HIS A 11 3.81 6.27 15.44
N SER A 12 4.62 5.54 14.66
CA SER A 12 4.35 4.16 14.23
C SER A 12 2.98 3.99 13.56
N LEU A 13 2.52 5.02 12.84
CA LEU A 13 1.25 4.99 12.12
C LEU A 13 1.45 4.55 10.67
N ASP A 14 0.68 3.56 10.25
CA ASP A 14 0.64 3.08 8.86
C ASP A 14 -0.77 3.13 8.27
N CYS A 15 -0.88 3.02 6.94
CA CYS A 15 -2.13 2.95 6.20
C CYS A 15 -2.37 1.54 5.68
N GLY A 16 -3.47 0.92 6.08
CA GLY A 16 -3.95 -0.34 5.51
C GLY A 16 -4.86 -0.13 4.29
N ALA A 17 -5.14 -1.23 3.59
CA ALA A 17 -5.98 -1.28 2.39
C ALA A 17 -5.54 -0.29 1.30
N GLY A 18 -6.11 0.92 1.31
CA GLY A 18 -5.64 2.04 0.52
C GLY A 18 -5.92 2.01 -0.98
N VAL A 19 -6.41 0.91 -1.55
CA VAL A 19 -6.94 0.87 -2.92
C VAL A 19 -8.34 1.49 -2.93
N ILE A 20 -8.50 2.56 -3.69
CA ILE A 20 -9.80 3.20 -3.93
C ILE A 20 -10.07 3.07 -5.43
N ASP A 21 -11.11 2.32 -5.78
CA ASP A 21 -11.46 2.09 -7.19
C ASP A 21 -11.90 3.38 -7.87
N SER A 22 -11.55 3.52 -9.16
CA SER A 22 -11.89 4.70 -9.97
C SER A 22 -13.41 4.99 -10.05
N GLY A 23 -14.23 3.96 -9.90
CA GLY A 23 -15.69 4.06 -9.88
C GLY A 23 -16.30 4.43 -8.52
N TYR A 24 -15.52 4.40 -7.43
CA TYR A 24 -16.06 4.64 -6.09
C TYR A 24 -16.52 6.10 -5.92
N ARG A 25 -17.70 6.29 -5.30
CA ARG A 25 -18.32 7.61 -5.05
C ARG A 25 -18.80 7.79 -3.60
N GLY A 26 -18.50 6.82 -2.73
CA GLY A 26 -18.81 6.93 -1.31
C GLY A 26 -17.80 7.78 -0.55
N GLU A 27 -17.98 7.84 0.77
CA GLU A 27 -17.04 8.50 1.67
C GLU A 27 -15.67 7.81 1.63
N ILE A 28 -14.61 8.58 1.37
CA ILE A 28 -13.24 8.07 1.44
C ILE A 28 -12.83 7.95 2.90
N LYS A 29 -12.57 6.71 3.34
CA LYS A 29 -12.08 6.40 4.68
C LYS A 29 -10.61 6.00 4.64
N VAL A 30 -9.87 6.38 5.68
CA VAL A 30 -8.47 5.99 5.86
C VAL A 30 -8.43 4.93 6.97
N LEU A 31 -7.97 3.73 6.63
CA LEU A 31 -7.70 2.68 7.61
C LEU A 31 -6.29 2.90 8.17
N LEU A 32 -6.20 3.33 9.43
CA LEU A 32 -4.93 3.55 10.11
C LEU A 32 -4.62 2.38 11.04
N PHE A 33 -3.36 1.92 11.00
CA PHE A 33 -2.80 1.04 12.01
C PHE A 33 -1.89 1.85 12.92
N ASN A 34 -2.07 1.68 14.23
CA ASN A 34 -1.11 2.15 15.22
C ASN A 34 -0.29 0.94 15.69
N HIS A 35 0.98 0.90 15.31
CA HIS A 35 1.90 -0.16 15.69
C HIS A 35 2.73 0.18 16.94
N SER A 36 2.39 1.26 17.65
CA SER A 36 2.97 1.58 18.95
C SER A 36 2.05 1.13 20.09
N ASP A 37 2.62 1.11 21.30
CA ASP A 37 1.87 0.88 22.54
C ASP A 37 1.28 2.18 23.13
N GLN A 38 1.24 3.27 22.34
CA GLN A 38 0.77 4.59 22.79
C GLN A 38 -0.38 5.05 21.92
N ASP A 39 -1.46 5.54 22.55
CA ASP A 39 -2.58 6.14 21.82
C ASP A 39 -2.13 7.37 21.03
N TYR A 40 -2.65 7.52 19.82
CA TYR A 40 -2.43 8.69 18.98
C TYR A 40 -3.74 9.41 18.70
N ALA A 41 -3.90 10.62 19.26
CA ALA A 41 -5.09 11.44 19.07
C ALA A 41 -5.06 12.15 17.70
N ILE A 42 -6.06 11.86 16.86
CA ILE A 42 -6.31 12.56 15.60
C ILE A 42 -7.44 13.57 15.81
N LYS A 43 -7.21 14.80 15.35
CA LYS A 43 -8.20 15.87 15.37
C LYS A 43 -8.69 16.20 13.97
N GLN A 44 -9.87 16.79 13.89
CA GLN A 44 -10.39 17.31 12.62
C GLN A 44 -9.39 18.32 12.04
N GLY A 45 -9.06 18.14 10.76
CA GLY A 45 -8.07 18.95 10.04
C GLY A 45 -6.65 18.35 10.02
N ASP A 46 -6.37 17.31 10.80
CA ASP A 46 -5.08 16.64 10.75
C ASP A 46 -4.89 15.91 9.42
N ARG A 47 -3.71 16.07 8.84
CA ARG A 47 -3.32 15.36 7.62
C ARG A 47 -2.80 13.96 8.00
N VAL A 48 -3.65 12.94 7.93
CA VAL A 48 -3.34 11.58 8.41
C VAL A 48 -2.78 10.63 7.35
N ALA A 49 -3.04 10.90 6.07
CA ALA A 49 -2.57 10.08 4.95
C ALA A 49 -2.36 10.96 3.71
N GLN A 50 -1.92 10.35 2.61
CA GLN A 50 -1.84 11.00 1.31
C GLN A 50 -2.45 10.12 0.21
N LEU A 51 -3.20 10.74 -0.70
CA LEU A 51 -3.72 10.09 -1.88
C LEU A 51 -2.69 10.18 -3.01
N ILE A 52 -2.42 9.07 -3.67
CA ILE A 52 -1.62 9.01 -4.90
C ILE A 52 -2.52 8.44 -5.99
N VAL A 53 -2.64 9.16 -7.10
CA VAL A 53 -3.32 8.66 -8.30
C VAL A 53 -2.31 7.82 -9.07
N GLN A 54 -2.43 6.50 -8.96
CA GLN A 54 -1.50 5.56 -9.59
C GLN A 54 -2.04 5.13 -10.95
N LYS A 55 -1.22 5.24 -11.99
CA LYS A 55 -1.51 4.60 -13.28
C LYS A 55 -1.39 3.09 -13.13
N PHE A 56 -2.29 2.37 -13.77
CA PHE A 56 -2.24 0.92 -13.86
C PHE A 56 -2.62 0.49 -15.29
N GLU A 57 -2.07 -0.63 -15.72
CA GLU A 57 -2.38 -1.21 -17.03
C GLU A 57 -3.58 -2.14 -16.91
N LYS A 58 -4.48 -2.09 -17.90
CA LYS A 58 -5.51 -3.12 -18.08
C LYS A 58 -4.91 -4.24 -18.89
N VAL A 59 -4.94 -5.46 -18.34
CA VAL A 59 -4.37 -6.64 -18.98
C VAL A 59 -5.43 -7.72 -19.16
N ASP A 60 -5.37 -8.41 -20.29
CA ASP A 60 -6.10 -9.64 -20.51
C ASP A 60 -5.21 -10.81 -20.11
N PHE A 61 -5.72 -11.70 -19.26
CA PHE A 61 -4.98 -12.88 -18.83
C PHE A 61 -5.08 -13.97 -19.90
N ILE A 62 -3.92 -14.46 -20.37
CA ILE A 62 -3.82 -15.54 -21.35
C ILE A 62 -3.32 -16.81 -20.65
N PRO A 63 -4.15 -17.86 -20.50
CA PRO A 63 -3.72 -19.13 -19.90
C PRO A 63 -2.69 -19.83 -20.78
N VAL A 64 -1.63 -20.37 -20.16
CA VAL A 64 -0.55 -21.13 -20.81
C VAL A 64 -0.11 -22.28 -19.90
N ASP A 65 0.44 -23.35 -20.47
CA ASP A 65 0.92 -24.50 -19.71
C ASP A 65 2.21 -24.19 -18.92
N SER A 66 3.03 -23.26 -19.42
CA SER A 66 4.27 -22.82 -18.76
C SER A 66 4.67 -21.39 -19.16
N LEU A 67 5.46 -20.74 -18.30
CA LEU A 67 6.09 -19.43 -18.56
C LEU A 67 7.56 -19.62 -18.98
N GLU A 68 8.11 -18.65 -19.70
CA GLU A 68 9.53 -18.64 -20.09
C GLU A 68 10.45 -18.49 -18.87
N GLU A 69 11.64 -19.10 -18.95
CA GLU A 69 12.67 -18.92 -17.93
C GLU A 69 13.27 -17.52 -17.98
N THR A 70 13.56 -16.96 -16.81
CA THR A 70 14.30 -15.70 -16.68
C THR A 70 15.51 -15.91 -15.80
N ALA A 71 16.51 -15.02 -15.88
CA ALA A 71 17.66 -15.06 -14.99
C ALA A 71 17.29 -15.02 -13.49
N ARG A 72 16.11 -14.48 -13.14
CA ARG A 72 15.59 -14.51 -11.78
C ARG A 72 14.98 -15.87 -11.41
N GLY A 73 14.31 -16.55 -12.33
CA GLY A 73 13.62 -17.82 -12.07
C GLY A 73 12.68 -17.74 -10.86
N GLY A 74 12.65 -18.79 -10.03
CA GLY A 74 11.86 -18.87 -8.80
C GLY A 74 12.43 -18.11 -7.60
N ASN A 75 13.48 -17.30 -7.77
CA ASN A 75 14.18 -16.66 -6.67
C ASN A 75 13.40 -15.46 -6.09
N GLY A 76 13.23 -15.44 -4.76
CA GLY A 76 12.57 -14.38 -3.99
C GLY A 76 12.99 -14.38 -2.52
N PHE A 77 12.37 -13.54 -1.70
CA PHE A 77 12.56 -13.52 -0.23
C PHE A 77 14.02 -13.40 0.24
N GLY A 78 14.78 -12.45 -0.32
CA GLY A 78 16.18 -12.23 0.07
C GLY A 78 17.18 -13.13 -0.67
N SER A 79 16.79 -13.73 -1.80
CA SER A 79 17.64 -14.59 -2.63
C SER A 79 18.92 -13.92 -3.17
N THR A 80 19.00 -12.59 -3.16
CA THR A 80 20.18 -11.83 -3.61
C THR A 80 21.16 -11.48 -2.47
N GLY A 81 20.90 -11.92 -1.24
CA GLY A 81 21.72 -11.61 -0.06
C GLY A 81 21.02 -10.73 0.97
N LYS A 82 21.79 -10.27 1.97
CA LYS A 82 21.39 -9.28 2.99
C LYS A 82 21.59 -7.86 2.49
#